data_AF-A0A838UMM2-F1
#
_entry.id   AF-A0A838UMM2-F1
#
_cell.length_a   1.000
_cell.length_b   1.000
_cell.length_c   1.000
_cell.angle_alpha   90.00
_cell.angle_beta   90.00
_cell.angle_gamma   90.00
#
_symmetry.space_group_name_H-M   'P 1'
#
loop_
_entity.id
_entity.type
_entity.pdbx_description
1 polymer ?
#
loop_
_entity_poly.entity_id
_entity_poly.type
_entity_poly.pdbx_seq_one_letter_code
_entity_poly.pdbx_strand_id
1 'polypeptide(L)'
;MDSQTTPEQVSQRLKNQFTPAYLTLTSIIQGVALSALVIRVESNYPQFTATDWLLSIATFVVILAVWNEYVMMVSAFVWVPTLLDSVVPFAYLASELFVTHFAYHDLRLWLLTIALLFLVGGASQIVTTLQSRRFAAENRDIRRILAPAARIRTVYLLTFIVLSLGAWALYDVAQLAHAQALVAGLALLGILVFLGSAVPYWNRVLLYAQGTPRKP
;
A
#
# COMPACT_ATOMS: atom_id res chain seq x y z
N MET A 1 -12.76 -13.04 44.78
CA MET A 1 -12.41 -13.94 43.65
C MET A 1 -11.85 -13.05 42.57
N ASP A 2 -10.55 -12.75 42.65
CA ASP A 2 -9.85 -12.00 41.61
C ASP A 2 -9.71 -12.92 40.39
N SER A 3 -10.50 -12.65 39.35
CA SER A 3 -10.33 -13.29 38.06
C SER A 3 -8.99 -12.80 37.48
N GLN A 4 -7.90 -13.48 37.83
CA GLN A 4 -6.60 -13.27 37.20
C GLN A 4 -6.82 -13.48 35.69
N THR A 5 -6.77 -12.39 34.94
CA THR A 5 -6.87 -12.43 33.49
C THR A 5 -5.66 -13.19 32.99
N THR A 6 -5.88 -14.34 32.35
CA THR A 6 -4.75 -15.14 31.89
C THR A 6 -4.08 -14.43 30.71
N PRO A 7 -2.76 -14.58 30.51
CA PRO A 7 -2.05 -13.99 29.37
C PRO A 7 -2.71 -14.30 28.02
N GLU A 8 -3.30 -15.49 27.87
CA GLU A 8 -4.03 -15.93 26.69
C GLU A 8 -5.29 -15.10 26.44
N GLN A 9 -6.04 -14.76 27.51
CA GLN A 9 -7.23 -13.91 27.41
C GLN A 9 -6.88 -12.50 26.94
N VAL A 10 -5.78 -11.92 27.44
CA VAL A 10 -5.31 -10.60 27.01
C VAL A 10 -4.85 -10.65 25.54
N SER A 11 -4.07 -11.66 25.17
CA SER A 11 -3.62 -11.87 23.78
C SER A 11 -4.79 -11.99 22.81
N GLN A 12 -5.81 -12.78 23.14
CA GLN A 12 -6.98 -12.96 22.30
C GLN A 12 -7.79 -11.66 22.14
N ARG A 13 -7.96 -10.89 23.23
CA ARG A 13 -8.63 -9.59 23.18
C ARG A 13 -7.91 -8.61 22.25
N LEU A 14 -6.59 -8.52 22.36
CA LEU A 14 -5.79 -7.64 21.50
C LEU A 14 -5.89 -8.03 20.02
N LYS A 15 -5.80 -9.33 19.69
CA LYS A 15 -5.97 -9.82 18.32
C LYS A 15 -7.36 -9.49 17.76
N ASN A 16 -8.42 -9.73 18.54
CA ASN A 16 -9.79 -9.51 18.11
C ASN A 16 -10.11 -8.02 17.90
N GLN A 17 -9.51 -7.12 18.68
CA GLN A 17 -9.71 -5.67 18.55
C GLN A 17 -8.84 -5.03 17.47
N PHE A 18 -7.74 -5.67 17.10
CA PHE A 18 -6.78 -5.10 16.16
C PHE A 18 -7.40 -4.81 14.79
N THR A 19 -8.00 -5.81 14.14
CA THR A 19 -8.54 -5.65 12.77
C THR A 19 -9.59 -4.53 12.68
N PRO A 20 -10.63 -4.47 13.55
CA PRO A 20 -11.60 -3.37 13.52
C PRO A 20 -10.99 -1.99 13.80
N ALA A 21 -10.10 -1.88 14.79
CA ALA A 21 -9.44 -0.62 15.12
C ALA A 21 -8.56 -0.14 13.96
N TYR A 22 -7.82 -1.05 13.34
CA TYR A 22 -6.93 -0.77 12.22
C TYR A 22 -7.70 -0.35 10.97
N LEU A 23 -8.82 -1.03 10.65
CA LEU A 23 -9.70 -0.65 9.54
C LEU A 23 -10.36 0.72 9.75
N THR A 24 -10.71 1.04 10.99
CA THR A 24 -11.28 2.36 11.34
C THR A 24 -10.23 3.46 11.14
N LEU A 25 -9.03 3.27 11.70
CA LEU A 25 -7.93 4.23 11.57
C LEU A 25 -7.54 4.44 10.09
N THR A 26 -7.40 3.35 9.34
CA THR A 26 -7.08 3.44 7.91
C THR A 26 -8.19 4.15 7.13
N SER A 27 -9.47 3.91 7.42
CA SER A 27 -10.57 4.65 6.78
C SER A 27 -10.51 6.16 7.02
N ILE A 28 -10.17 6.58 8.26
CA ILE A 28 -9.98 8.01 8.59
C ILE A 28 -8.82 8.60 7.79
N ILE A 29 -7.67 7.92 7.78
CA ILE A 29 -6.46 8.34 7.05
C ILE A 29 -6.74 8.46 5.55
N GLN A 30 -7.44 7.48 4.97
CA GLN A 30 -7.79 7.48 3.55
C GLN A 30 -8.75 8.62 3.20
N GLY A 31 -9.69 8.95 4.09
CA GLY A 31 -10.52 10.16 3.95
C GLY A 31 -9.68 11.43 3.86
N VAL A 32 -8.70 11.59 4.75
CA VAL A 32 -7.77 12.75 4.74
C VAL A 32 -6.96 12.80 3.45
N ALA A 33 -6.37 11.69 3.01
CA ALA A 33 -5.57 11.62 1.79
C ALA A 33 -6.40 11.97 0.53
N LEU A 34 -7.60 11.39 0.40
CA LEU A 34 -8.52 11.69 -0.70
C LEU A 34 -8.98 13.15 -0.68
N SER A 35 -9.31 13.69 0.49
CA SER A 35 -9.67 15.11 0.62
C SER A 35 -8.52 16.02 0.19
N ALA A 36 -7.28 15.71 0.59
CA ALA A 36 -6.12 16.47 0.14
C ALA A 36 -5.98 16.47 -1.40
N LEU A 37 -6.23 15.32 -2.04
CA LEU A 37 -6.18 15.21 -3.50
C LEU A 37 -7.31 16.00 -4.18
N VAL A 38 -8.53 15.90 -3.65
CA VAL A 38 -9.68 16.67 -4.15
C VAL A 38 -9.40 18.17 -4.06
N ILE A 39 -8.93 18.65 -2.91
CA ILE A 39 -8.58 20.07 -2.72
C ILE A 39 -7.49 20.50 -3.69
N ARG A 40 -6.47 19.65 -3.92
CA ARG A 40 -5.39 19.93 -4.86
C ARG A 40 -5.91 20.06 -6.29
N VAL A 41 -6.77 19.15 -6.72
CA VAL A 41 -7.38 19.19 -8.06
C VAL A 41 -8.30 20.39 -8.19
N GLU A 42 -9.22 20.61 -7.24
CA GLU A 42 -10.17 21.72 -7.27
C GLU A 42 -9.48 23.09 -7.36
N SER A 43 -8.37 23.26 -6.64
CA SER A 43 -7.63 24.51 -6.63
C SER A 43 -6.88 24.80 -7.93
N ASN A 44 -6.61 23.79 -8.77
CA ASN A 44 -5.65 23.90 -9.88
C ASN A 44 -6.16 23.35 -11.22
N TYR A 45 -7.32 22.66 -11.28
CA TYR A 45 -7.83 22.02 -12.50
C TYR A 45 -7.97 22.94 -13.72
N PRO A 46 -8.24 24.25 -13.62
CA PRO A 46 -8.31 25.11 -14.80
C PRO A 46 -6.97 25.23 -15.53
N GLN A 47 -5.86 24.94 -14.86
CA GLN A 47 -4.49 25.03 -15.37
C GLN A 47 -3.87 23.65 -15.63
N PHE A 48 -4.63 22.56 -15.45
CA PHE A 48 -4.10 21.21 -15.61
C PHE A 48 -3.75 20.91 -17.06
N THR A 49 -2.52 20.43 -17.24
CA THR A 49 -2.10 19.77 -18.46
C THR A 49 -2.55 18.30 -18.46
N ALA A 50 -2.37 17.61 -19.59
CA ALA A 50 -2.59 16.17 -19.66
C ALA A 50 -1.71 15.39 -18.65
N THR A 51 -0.49 15.86 -18.39
CA THR A 51 0.40 15.28 -17.38
C THR A 51 -0.22 15.40 -15.99
N ASP A 52 -0.74 16.56 -15.60
CA ASP A 52 -1.30 16.78 -14.27
C ASP A 52 -2.54 15.89 -14.02
N TRP A 53 -3.36 15.68 -15.05
CA TRP A 53 -4.46 14.72 -14.99
C TRP A 53 -3.96 13.29 -14.78
N LEU A 54 -2.94 12.87 -15.51
CA LEU A 54 -2.35 11.54 -15.34
C LEU A 54 -1.75 11.35 -13.94
N LEU A 55 -1.05 12.35 -13.41
CA LEU A 55 -0.49 12.31 -12.05
C LEU A 55 -1.58 12.29 -10.98
N SER A 56 -2.65 13.06 -11.16
CA SER A 56 -3.79 13.08 -10.24
C SER A 56 -4.52 11.73 -10.22
N ILE A 57 -4.75 11.13 -11.39
CA ILE A 57 -5.33 9.79 -11.51
C ILE A 57 -4.39 8.74 -10.90
N ALA A 58 -3.10 8.80 -11.19
CA ALA A 58 -2.10 7.89 -10.60
C ALA A 58 -2.07 7.99 -9.08
N THR A 59 -2.16 9.21 -8.55
CA THR A 59 -2.23 9.48 -7.10
C THR A 59 -3.51 8.90 -6.49
N PHE A 60 -4.66 9.08 -7.15
CA PHE A 60 -5.91 8.44 -6.71
C PHE A 60 -5.79 6.91 -6.67
N VAL A 61 -5.26 6.29 -7.72
CA VAL A 61 -5.11 4.84 -7.79
C VAL A 61 -4.12 4.32 -6.74
N VAL A 62 -3.03 5.04 -6.46
CA VAL A 62 -2.08 4.59 -5.42
C VAL A 62 -2.69 4.69 -4.01
N ILE A 63 -3.51 5.72 -3.72
CA ILE A 63 -4.26 5.81 -2.45
C ILE A 63 -5.17 4.57 -2.30
N LEU A 64 -5.92 4.21 -3.35
CA LEU A 64 -6.72 2.98 -3.34
C LEU A 64 -5.88 1.71 -3.16
N ALA A 65 -4.68 1.66 -3.74
CA ALA A 65 -3.77 0.53 -3.59
C ALA A 65 -3.25 0.40 -2.15
N VAL A 66 -2.96 1.51 -1.48
CA VAL A 66 -2.57 1.54 -0.05
C VAL A 66 -3.70 1.01 0.81
N TRP A 67 -4.93 1.51 0.62
CA TRP A 67 -6.10 0.99 1.32
C TRP A 67 -6.27 -0.51 1.11
N ASN A 68 -6.22 -0.97 -0.14
CA ASN A 68 -6.39 -2.39 -0.46
C ASN A 68 -5.29 -3.26 0.18
N GLU A 69 -4.05 -2.78 0.25
CA GLU A 69 -2.97 -3.48 0.95
C GLU A 69 -3.25 -3.64 2.45
N TYR A 70 -3.80 -2.62 3.10
CA TYR A 70 -4.21 -2.76 4.50
C TYR A 70 -5.28 -3.81 4.70
N VAL A 71 -6.33 -3.78 3.88
CA VAL A 71 -7.42 -4.76 3.96
C VAL A 71 -6.88 -6.17 3.74
N MET A 72 -6.06 -6.38 2.70
CA MET A 72 -5.43 -7.67 2.43
C MET A 72 -4.57 -8.17 3.60
N MET A 73 -3.83 -7.27 4.25
CA MET A 73 -2.96 -7.59 5.37
C MET A 73 -3.75 -8.03 6.61
N VAL A 74 -4.70 -7.21 7.06
CA VAL A 74 -5.44 -7.44 8.31
C VAL A 74 -6.52 -8.52 8.19
N SER A 75 -6.94 -8.85 6.97
CA SER A 75 -7.85 -9.97 6.71
C SER A 75 -7.12 -11.32 6.58
N ALA A 76 -5.88 -11.34 6.07
CA ALA A 76 -5.16 -12.57 5.82
C ALA A 76 -4.33 -13.07 7.01
N PHE A 77 -3.83 -12.18 7.86
CA PHE A 77 -2.85 -12.55 8.89
C PHE A 77 -3.30 -12.17 10.29
N VAL A 78 -2.89 -12.97 11.27
CA VAL A 78 -3.19 -12.78 12.69
C VAL A 78 -1.88 -12.59 13.47
N TRP A 79 -1.78 -11.50 14.24
CA TRP A 79 -0.71 -11.27 15.21
C TRP A 79 -1.18 -10.34 16.33
N VAL A 80 -0.40 -10.26 17.41
CA VAL A 80 -0.63 -9.29 18.48
C VAL A 80 -0.01 -7.94 18.06
N PRO A 81 -0.79 -6.84 18.02
CA PRO A 81 -0.30 -5.56 17.54
C PRO A 81 0.87 -5.03 18.37
N THR A 82 1.76 -4.31 17.68
CA THR A 82 2.94 -3.65 18.24
C THR A 82 2.92 -2.17 17.87
N LEU A 83 3.82 -1.38 18.47
CA LEU A 83 3.97 0.04 18.15
C LEU A 83 4.24 0.28 16.65
N LEU A 84 4.98 -0.62 16.00
CA LEU A 84 5.26 -0.51 14.55
C LEU A 84 3.97 -0.59 13.73
N ASP A 85 3.01 -1.43 14.12
CA ASP A 85 1.71 -1.51 13.46
C ASP A 85 0.94 -0.18 13.60
N SER A 86 1.13 0.57 14.69
CA SER A 86 0.53 1.89 14.84
C SER A 86 1.22 2.96 13.99
N VAL A 87 2.53 2.85 13.75
CA VAL A 87 3.31 3.85 12.98
C VAL A 87 3.10 3.73 11.47
N VAL A 88 2.97 2.51 10.96
CA VAL A 88 2.83 2.25 9.51
C VAL A 88 1.68 3.06 8.86
N PRO A 89 0.45 3.09 9.41
CA PRO A 89 -0.64 3.95 8.93
C PRO A 89 -0.27 5.41 8.72
N PHE A 90 0.44 6.01 9.68
CA PHE A 90 0.84 7.42 9.59
C PHE A 90 2.00 7.64 8.61
N ALA A 91 2.91 6.68 8.47
CA ALA A 91 3.97 6.75 7.48
C ALA A 91 3.40 6.75 6.04
N TYR A 92 2.37 5.94 5.80
CA TYR A 92 1.62 5.97 4.55
C TYR A 92 0.86 7.27 4.39
N LEU A 93 0.11 7.75 5.39
CA LEU A 93 -0.58 9.04 5.33
C LEU A 93 0.36 10.17 4.92
N ALA A 94 1.51 10.27 5.59
CA ALA A 94 2.51 11.30 5.28
C ALA A 94 2.97 11.19 3.82
N SER A 95 3.26 9.97 3.35
CA SER A 95 3.68 9.72 1.97
C SER A 95 2.58 10.03 0.96
N GLU A 96 1.32 9.68 1.23
CA GLU A 96 0.16 10.00 0.40
C GLU A 96 -0.05 11.51 0.28
N LEU A 97 0.12 12.25 1.38
CA LEU A 97 0.05 13.71 1.37
C LEU A 97 1.19 14.33 0.54
N PHE A 98 2.41 13.80 0.63
CA PHE A 98 3.52 14.26 -0.21
C PHE A 98 3.29 13.97 -1.70
N VAL A 99 2.84 12.76 -2.06
CA VAL A 99 2.52 12.42 -3.45
C VAL A 99 1.41 13.34 -3.98
N THR A 100 0.39 13.58 -3.16
CA THR A 100 -0.72 14.48 -3.48
C THR A 100 -0.25 15.93 -3.70
N HIS A 101 0.65 16.41 -2.84
CA HIS A 101 1.18 17.77 -2.96
C HIS A 101 1.87 17.98 -4.33
N PHE A 102 2.68 17.02 -4.77
CA PHE A 102 3.39 17.10 -6.05
C PHE A 102 2.60 16.58 -7.25
N ALA A 103 1.31 16.26 -7.11
CA ALA A 103 0.45 15.81 -8.22
C ALA A 103 0.10 16.94 -9.23
N TYR A 104 0.74 18.11 -9.12
CA TYR A 104 0.57 19.26 -10.00
C TYR A 104 1.93 19.92 -10.26
N HIS A 105 2.25 20.17 -11.54
CA HIS A 105 3.44 20.87 -12.06
C HIS A 105 4.84 20.31 -11.74
N ASP A 106 4.96 19.30 -10.87
CA ASP A 106 6.26 18.79 -10.42
C ASP A 106 6.43 17.27 -10.60
N LEU A 107 6.46 16.81 -11.86
CA LEU A 107 6.67 15.38 -12.17
C LEU A 107 7.90 14.78 -11.48
N ARG A 108 9.03 15.52 -11.47
CA ARG A 108 10.27 15.04 -10.85
C ARG A 108 10.07 14.76 -9.36
N LEU A 109 9.51 15.70 -8.62
CA LEU A 109 9.28 15.51 -7.19
C LEU A 109 8.18 14.49 -6.92
N TRP A 110 7.17 14.41 -7.80
CA TRP A 110 6.18 13.34 -7.75
C TRP A 110 6.80 11.95 -7.89
N LEU A 111 7.79 11.76 -8.78
CA LEU A 111 8.53 10.50 -8.92
C LEU A 111 9.32 10.12 -7.65
N LEU A 112 9.85 11.11 -6.94
CA LEU A 112 10.54 10.88 -5.67
C LEU A 112 9.55 10.47 -4.57
N THR A 113 8.44 11.18 -4.44
CA THR A 113 7.47 10.92 -3.38
C THR A 113 6.67 9.64 -3.61
N ILE A 114 6.38 9.28 -4.87
CA ILE A 114 5.78 7.98 -5.16
C ILE A 114 6.76 6.85 -4.85
N ALA A 115 8.07 7.01 -5.12
CA ALA A 115 9.07 6.02 -4.72
C ALA A 115 9.14 5.88 -3.19
N LEU A 116 9.06 6.99 -2.45
CA LEU A 116 9.00 6.99 -0.99
C LEU A 116 7.77 6.24 -0.47
N LEU A 117 6.60 6.44 -1.08
CA LEU A 117 5.38 5.70 -0.73
C LEU A 117 5.58 4.18 -0.92
N PHE A 118 6.16 3.75 -2.04
CA PHE A 118 6.45 2.34 -2.27
C PHE A 118 7.54 1.79 -1.33
N LEU A 119 8.51 2.61 -0.89
CA LEU A 119 9.48 2.24 0.15
C LEU A 119 8.79 1.99 1.49
N VAL A 120 7.83 2.83 1.87
CA VAL A 120 6.97 2.58 3.06
C VAL A 120 6.21 1.26 2.89
N GLY A 121 5.72 0.97 1.68
CA GLY A 121 5.11 -0.33 1.37
C GLY A 121 6.05 -1.52 1.52
N GLY A 122 7.31 -1.37 1.09
CA GLY A 122 8.35 -2.39 1.29
C GLY A 122 8.64 -2.62 2.78
N ALA A 123 8.75 -1.54 3.56
CA ALA A 123 8.93 -1.62 5.01
C ALA A 123 7.74 -2.31 5.68
N SER A 124 6.51 -1.98 5.28
CA SER A 124 5.28 -2.64 5.74
C SER A 124 5.31 -4.15 5.44
N GLN A 125 5.68 -4.55 4.21
CA GLN A 125 5.81 -5.97 3.85
C GLN A 125 6.84 -6.71 4.70
N ILE A 126 7.95 -6.06 5.06
CA ILE A 126 8.96 -6.62 5.97
C ILE A 126 8.35 -6.83 7.35
N VAL A 127 7.67 -5.82 7.91
CA VAL A 127 6.98 -5.92 9.21
C VAL A 127 5.96 -7.07 9.20
N THR A 128 5.09 -7.15 8.19
CA THR A 128 4.11 -8.25 8.04
C THR A 128 4.80 -9.60 7.94
N THR A 129 5.91 -9.70 7.22
CA THR A 129 6.67 -10.95 7.08
C THR A 129 7.30 -11.38 8.41
N LEU A 130 7.83 -10.44 9.19
CA LEU A 130 8.41 -10.71 10.52
C LEU A 130 7.33 -11.13 11.52
N GLN A 131 6.22 -10.38 11.58
CA GLN A 131 5.05 -10.68 12.43
C GLN A 131 4.48 -12.07 12.11
N SER A 132 4.23 -12.36 10.83
CA SER A 132 3.64 -13.64 10.39
C SER A 132 4.58 -14.85 10.62
N ARG A 133 5.90 -14.63 10.71
CA ARG A 133 6.87 -15.66 11.15
C ARG A 133 6.85 -15.86 12.65
N ARG A 134 6.68 -14.80 13.45
CA ARG A 134 6.58 -14.90 14.91
C ARG A 134 5.34 -15.69 15.33
N PHE A 135 4.23 -15.51 14.63
CA PHE A 135 2.98 -16.25 14.83
C PHE A 135 2.83 -17.38 13.80
N ALA A 136 3.90 -18.17 13.59
CA ALA A 136 3.95 -19.17 12.54
C ALA A 136 2.89 -20.27 12.68
N ALA A 137 2.46 -20.62 13.90
CA ALA A 137 1.45 -21.65 14.11
C ALA A 137 0.09 -21.24 13.51
N GLU A 138 -0.32 -19.99 13.72
CA GLU A 138 -1.61 -19.46 13.26
C GLU A 138 -1.59 -19.07 11.77
N ASN A 139 -0.42 -18.68 11.25
CA ASN A 139 -0.30 -18.16 9.88
C ASN A 139 0.31 -19.13 8.87
N ARG A 140 0.65 -20.37 9.26
CA ARG A 140 1.44 -21.29 8.41
C ARG A 140 0.80 -21.53 7.04
N ASP A 141 -0.49 -21.86 7.03
CA ASP A 141 -1.18 -22.32 5.83
C ASP A 141 -1.46 -21.14 4.89
N ILE A 142 -1.94 -20.02 5.43
CA ILE A 142 -2.14 -18.79 4.67
C ILE A 142 -0.82 -18.30 4.07
N ARG A 143 0.28 -18.29 4.82
CA ARG A 143 1.61 -17.89 4.29
C ARG A 143 2.04 -18.77 3.11
N ARG A 144 1.83 -20.09 3.19
CA ARG A 144 2.18 -21.01 2.10
C ARG A 144 1.34 -20.77 0.85
N ILE A 145 0.05 -20.48 1.01
CA ILE A 145 -0.87 -20.22 -0.09
C ILE A 145 -0.55 -18.88 -0.78
N LEU A 146 -0.20 -17.86 0.01
CA LEU A 146 0.04 -16.51 -0.47
C LEU A 146 1.48 -16.27 -0.94
N ALA A 147 2.45 -17.09 -0.54
CA ALA A 147 3.86 -16.90 -0.88
C ALA A 147 4.15 -16.61 -2.36
N PRO A 148 3.56 -17.33 -3.35
CA PRO A 148 3.81 -17.00 -4.76
C PRO A 148 3.27 -15.62 -5.16
N ALA A 149 2.07 -15.25 -4.70
CA ALA A 149 1.48 -13.94 -4.99
C ALA A 149 2.30 -12.83 -4.31
N ALA A 150 2.70 -13.03 -3.06
CA ALA A 150 3.55 -12.10 -2.31
C ALA A 150 4.90 -11.84 -3.01
N ARG A 151 5.57 -12.89 -3.52
CA ARG A 151 6.84 -12.74 -4.26
C ARG A 151 6.67 -11.87 -5.52
N ILE A 152 5.61 -12.12 -6.30
CA ILE A 152 5.32 -11.33 -7.50
C ILE A 152 5.08 -9.87 -7.13
N ARG A 153 4.30 -9.60 -6.06
CA ARG A 153 4.06 -8.25 -5.56
C ARG A 153 5.36 -7.56 -5.11
N THR A 154 6.25 -8.28 -4.42
CA THR A 154 7.56 -7.74 -4.04
C THR A 154 8.40 -7.38 -5.26
N VAL A 155 8.38 -8.19 -6.32
CA VAL A 155 9.07 -7.86 -7.58
C VAL A 155 8.50 -6.58 -8.20
N TYR A 156 7.17 -6.46 -8.29
CA TYR A 156 6.55 -5.22 -8.80
C TYR A 156 6.89 -4.00 -7.95
N LEU A 157 6.85 -4.14 -6.63
CA LEU A 157 7.22 -3.08 -5.69
C LEU A 157 8.66 -2.62 -5.90
N LEU A 158 9.62 -3.54 -5.93
CA LEU A 158 11.04 -3.21 -6.13
C LEU A 158 11.30 -2.61 -7.51
N THR A 159 10.66 -3.18 -8.55
CA THR A 159 10.76 -2.66 -9.91
C THR A 159 10.26 -1.22 -9.96
N PHE A 160 9.11 -0.94 -9.35
CA PHE A 160 8.54 0.41 -9.34
C PHE A 160 9.44 1.40 -8.59
N ILE A 161 9.96 1.02 -7.41
CA ILE A 161 10.92 1.87 -6.67
C ILE A 161 12.15 2.20 -7.52
N VAL A 162 12.76 1.19 -8.15
CA VAL A 162 13.97 1.38 -8.95
C VAL A 162 13.69 2.27 -10.17
N LEU A 163 12.57 2.04 -10.86
CA LEU A 163 12.18 2.85 -12.02
C LEU A 163 11.87 4.30 -11.63
N SER A 164 11.13 4.53 -10.55
CA SER A 164 10.79 5.87 -10.08
C SER A 164 12.01 6.65 -9.57
N LEU A 165 12.88 6.02 -8.77
CA LEU A 165 14.12 6.65 -8.32
C LEU A 165 15.11 6.87 -9.47
N GLY A 166 15.21 5.92 -10.41
CA GLY A 166 16.02 6.06 -11.61
C GLY A 166 15.55 7.21 -12.49
N ALA A 167 14.25 7.31 -12.72
CA ALA A 167 13.64 8.42 -13.48
C ALA A 167 13.82 9.77 -12.76
N TRP A 168 13.72 9.80 -11.43
CA TRP A 168 14.01 11.00 -10.64
C TRP A 168 15.48 11.42 -10.71
N ALA A 169 16.41 10.47 -10.55
CA ALA A 169 17.85 10.74 -10.52
C ALA A 169 18.40 11.15 -11.90
N LEU A 170 17.89 10.54 -12.96
CA LEU A 170 18.30 10.80 -14.34
C LEU A 170 17.41 11.82 -15.05
N TYR A 171 16.54 12.53 -14.33
CA TYR A 171 15.49 13.38 -14.92
C TYR A 171 16.03 14.39 -15.94
N ASP A 172 17.08 15.13 -15.56
CA ASP A 172 17.70 16.17 -16.39
C ASP A 172 18.53 15.56 -17.52
N VAL A 173 19.30 14.50 -17.21
CA VAL A 173 20.19 13.80 -18.15
C VAL A 173 19.40 13.12 -19.27
N ALA A 174 18.28 12.48 -18.93
CA ALA A 174 17.39 11.81 -19.87
C ALA A 174 16.35 12.76 -20.49
N GLN A 175 16.42 14.06 -20.20
CA GLN A 175 15.52 15.10 -20.71
C GLN A 175 14.03 14.75 -20.53
N LEU A 176 13.66 14.11 -19.42
CA LEU A 176 12.30 13.62 -19.17
C LEU A 176 11.25 14.75 -19.13
N ALA A 177 11.70 15.99 -18.95
CA ALA A 177 10.88 17.19 -19.05
C ALA A 177 10.16 17.35 -20.41
N HIS A 178 10.65 16.74 -21.49
CA HIS A 178 9.98 16.76 -22.82
C HIS A 178 8.98 15.60 -23.00
N ALA A 179 9.05 14.58 -22.15
CA ALA A 179 8.26 13.35 -22.25
C ALA A 179 7.37 13.13 -21.02
N GLN A 180 6.95 14.20 -20.35
CA GLN A 180 6.28 14.11 -19.05
C GLN A 180 5.00 13.27 -19.08
N ALA A 181 4.15 13.46 -20.09
CA ALA A 181 2.91 12.70 -20.24
C ALA A 181 3.16 11.20 -20.43
N LEU A 182 4.22 10.83 -21.17
CA LEU A 182 4.62 9.44 -21.35
C LEU A 182 5.09 8.83 -20.03
N VAL A 183 5.95 9.53 -19.29
CA VAL A 183 6.47 9.08 -17.99
C VAL A 183 5.33 8.93 -16.98
N ALA A 184 4.43 9.91 -16.90
CA ALA A 184 3.23 9.86 -16.05
C ALA A 184 2.31 8.69 -16.45
N GLY A 185 2.10 8.46 -17.74
CA GLY A 185 1.30 7.34 -18.25
C GLY A 185 1.91 5.98 -17.92
N LEU A 186 3.23 5.82 -18.05
CA LEU A 186 3.94 4.59 -17.66
C LEU A 186 3.89 4.36 -16.14
N ALA A 187 4.02 5.43 -15.34
CA ALA A 187 3.88 5.33 -13.89
C ALA A 187 2.47 4.89 -13.50
N LEU A 188 1.43 5.49 -14.09
CA LEU A 188 0.03 5.08 -13.90
C LEU A 188 -0.18 3.61 -14.27
N LEU A 189 0.34 3.17 -15.42
CA LEU A 189 0.27 1.77 -15.84
C LEU A 189 0.95 0.83 -14.82
N GLY A 190 2.13 1.20 -14.32
CA GLY A 190 2.83 0.45 -13.29
C GLY A 190 2.02 0.31 -12.00
N ILE A 191 1.38 1.39 -11.55
CA ILE A 191 0.49 1.39 -10.38
C ILE A 191 -0.74 0.50 -10.63
N LEU A 192 -1.34 0.58 -11.81
CA LEU A 192 -2.48 -0.29 -12.19
C LEU A 192 -2.09 -1.77 -12.25
N VAL A 193 -0.89 -2.10 -12.76
CA VAL A 193 -0.36 -3.47 -12.73
C VAL A 193 -0.14 -3.93 -11.29
N PHE A 194 0.43 -3.08 -10.43
CA PHE A 194 0.59 -3.38 -9.01
C PHE A 194 -0.74 -3.62 -8.31
N LEU A 195 -1.74 -2.76 -8.53
CA LEU A 195 -3.09 -2.93 -8.00
C LEU A 195 -3.76 -4.20 -8.55
N GLY A 196 -3.69 -4.43 -9.86
CA GLY A 196 -4.23 -5.63 -10.51
C GLY A 196 -3.62 -6.93 -9.99
N SER A 197 -2.36 -6.91 -9.56
CA SER A 197 -1.73 -8.07 -8.92
C SER A 197 -2.32 -8.42 -7.54
N ALA A 198 -3.24 -7.60 -6.99
CA ALA A 198 -4.02 -7.93 -5.80
C ALA A 198 -5.14 -8.93 -6.08
N VAL A 199 -5.65 -9.00 -7.31
CA VAL A 199 -6.71 -9.94 -7.70
C VAL A 199 -6.33 -11.41 -7.42
N PRO A 200 -5.17 -11.93 -7.87
CA PRO A 200 -4.78 -13.31 -7.55
C PRO A 200 -4.51 -13.52 -6.06
N TYR A 201 -4.14 -12.48 -5.31
CA TYR A 201 -4.00 -12.57 -3.86
C TYR A 201 -5.37 -12.78 -3.21
N TRP A 202 -6.34 -11.92 -3.51
CA TRP A 202 -7.71 -12.00 -3.01
C TRP A 202 -8.38 -13.33 -3.35
N ASN A 203 -8.26 -13.78 -4.60
CA ASN A 203 -8.82 -15.06 -5.02
C ASN A 203 -8.29 -16.22 -4.17
N ARG A 204 -7.01 -16.20 -3.78
CA ARG A 204 -6.42 -17.24 -2.92
C ARG A 204 -6.90 -17.16 -1.48
N VAL A 205 -7.04 -15.95 -0.93
CA VAL A 205 -7.60 -15.74 0.41
C VAL A 205 -9.04 -16.25 0.47
N LEU A 206 -9.86 -15.88 -0.50
CA LEU A 206 -11.28 -16.26 -0.57
C LEU A 206 -11.46 -17.77 -0.75
N LEU A 207 -10.69 -18.40 -1.65
CA LEU A 207 -10.72 -19.86 -1.84
C LEU A 207 -10.34 -20.61 -0.56
N TYR A 208 -9.34 -20.11 0.17
CA TYR A 208 -8.95 -20.67 1.46
C TYR A 208 -10.06 -20.51 2.51
N ALA A 209 -10.67 -19.32 2.60
CA ALA A 209 -11.77 -19.05 3.53
C ALA A 209 -13.02 -19.90 3.25
N GLN A 210 -13.27 -20.24 1.98
CA GLN A 210 -14.38 -21.09 1.55
C GLN A 210 -14.11 -22.60 1.72
N GLY A 211 -12.91 -22.99 2.18
CA GLY A 211 -12.54 -24.39 2.39
C GLY A 211 -12.46 -25.22 1.11
N THR A 212 -12.32 -24.58 -0.07
CA THR A 212 -12.31 -25.31 -1.34
C THR A 212 -10.99 -26.07 -1.51
N PRO A 213 -11.01 -27.42 -1.64
CA PRO A 213 -9.79 -28.18 -1.86
C PRO A 213 -9.19 -27.83 -3.22
N ARG A 214 -7.86 -27.61 -3.26
CA ARG A 214 -7.13 -27.37 -4.52
C ARG A 214 -7.37 -28.53 -5.48
N LYS A 215 -7.79 -28.24 -6.72
CA LYS A 215 -7.48 -29.14 -7.83
C LYS A 215 -5.95 -29.14 -8.01
N PRO A 216 -5.32 -30.32 -8.12
CA PRO A 216 -3.88 -30.46 -8.30
C PRO A 216 -3.39 -29.76 -9.58
#